data_AF-A0A963PRF0-F1
#
_entry.id   AF-A0A963PRF0-F1
#
_cell.length_a   1.000
_cell.length_b   1.000
_cell.length_c   1.000
_cell.angle_alpha   90.00
_cell.angle_beta   90.00
_cell.angle_gamma   90.00
#
_symmetry.space_group_name_H-M   'P 1'
#
loop_
_entity.id
_entity.type
_entity.pdbx_description
1 polymer ?
#
loop_
_entity_poly.entity_id
_entity_poly.type
_entity_poly.pdbx_seq_one_letter_code
_entity_poly.pdbx_strand_id
1 'polypeptide(L)'
;MIGSLMALLCANAHADLVIPPGASQSLGGGSQNLACTDLIVGGTLDLAGGTLAGVRNVTVQAGGTLILGSGAITLVGNWGNAGTVNAGTGSVSFVDDVACAVPVTTAVVSGNTSFYTLSIASSSGKLYQFSAGSAQSVQSALNLSGTGAPLRIESTTPGTPSADI
;
A
#
# COMPACT_ATOMS: atom_id res chain seq x y z
N MET A 1 50.76 7.14 -13.17
CA MET A 1 49.71 7.87 -12.45
C MET A 1 48.38 7.27 -12.87
N ILE A 2 47.79 6.40 -12.04
CA ILE A 2 46.48 5.78 -12.31
C ILE A 2 45.43 6.68 -11.64
N GLY A 3 44.66 7.39 -12.45
CA GLY A 3 43.56 8.23 -11.99
C GLY A 3 42.35 7.37 -11.66
N SER A 4 42.04 7.24 -10.37
CA SER A 4 40.80 6.64 -9.89
C SER A 4 39.61 7.54 -10.27
N LEU A 5 38.83 7.11 -11.26
CA LEU A 5 37.57 7.73 -11.64
C LEU A 5 36.50 7.27 -10.65
N MET A 6 36.26 8.09 -9.61
CA MET A 6 35.18 7.86 -8.64
C MET A 6 33.84 8.17 -9.34
N ALA A 7 33.15 7.14 -9.81
CA ALA A 7 31.80 7.26 -10.36
C ALA A 7 30.84 7.65 -9.23
N LEU A 8 30.37 8.90 -9.25
CA LEU A 8 29.26 9.36 -8.41
C LEU A 8 27.99 8.63 -8.88
N LEU A 9 27.59 7.58 -8.16
CA LEU A 9 26.26 7.00 -8.28
C LEU A 9 25.28 8.01 -7.68
N CYS A 10 24.70 8.88 -8.51
CA CYS A 10 23.58 9.71 -8.11
C CYS A 10 22.42 8.79 -7.70
N ALA A 11 22.14 8.67 -6.42
CA ALA A 11 20.90 8.06 -5.95
C ALA A 11 19.74 8.94 -6.40
N ASN A 12 18.80 8.39 -7.16
CA ASN A 12 17.55 9.08 -7.48
C ASN A 12 16.77 9.30 -6.18
N ALA A 13 16.75 10.54 -5.68
CA ALA A 13 15.88 10.92 -4.56
C ALA A 13 14.47 11.13 -5.12
N HIS A 14 13.63 10.10 -5.06
CA HIS A 14 12.21 10.26 -5.29
C HIS A 14 11.56 10.81 -4.02
N ALA A 15 10.70 11.83 -4.16
CA ALA A 15 9.94 12.39 -3.06
C ALA A 15 8.64 11.62 -2.83
N ASP A 16 8.21 11.53 -1.58
CA ASP A 16 6.90 11.00 -1.22
C ASP A 16 5.78 11.90 -1.78
N LEU A 17 4.65 11.29 -2.14
CA LEU A 17 3.44 12.04 -2.46
C LEU A 17 2.71 12.36 -1.17
N VAL A 18 2.84 13.62 -0.72
CA VAL A 18 2.22 14.10 0.52
C VAL A 18 1.10 15.08 0.20
N ILE A 19 -0.11 14.74 0.63
CA ILE A 19 -1.26 15.65 0.62
C ILE A 19 -1.44 16.17 2.06
N PRO A 20 -0.99 17.39 2.38
CA PRO A 20 -1.06 17.88 3.75
C PRO A 20 -2.50 18.16 4.20
N PRO A 21 -2.77 18.23 5.52
CA PRO A 21 -4.08 18.62 6.05
C PRO A 21 -4.60 19.92 5.44
N GLY A 22 -5.88 19.93 5.06
CA GLY A 22 -6.53 21.07 4.41
C GLY A 22 -6.24 21.24 2.92
N ALA A 23 -5.29 20.47 2.35
CA ALA A 23 -5.09 20.43 0.91
C ALA A 23 -6.01 19.41 0.23
N SER A 24 -6.30 19.64 -1.05
CA SER A 24 -7.00 18.70 -1.91
C SER A 24 -6.22 18.49 -3.20
N GLN A 25 -6.03 17.24 -3.60
CA GLN A 25 -5.45 16.88 -4.89
C GLN A 25 -6.36 15.87 -5.60
N SER A 26 -6.47 15.99 -6.92
CA SER A 26 -7.13 15.00 -7.76
C SER A 26 -6.18 14.55 -8.87
N LEU A 27 -6.19 13.25 -9.19
CA LEU A 27 -5.52 12.75 -10.39
C LEU A 27 -6.34 12.97 -11.67
N GLY A 28 -7.63 13.31 -11.56
CA GLY A 28 -8.51 13.54 -12.72
C GLY A 28 -8.59 12.34 -13.67
N GLY A 29 -8.42 11.11 -13.18
CA GLY A 29 -8.35 9.91 -14.03
C GLY A 29 -6.96 9.57 -14.56
N GLY A 30 -5.94 10.40 -14.28
CA GLY A 30 -4.56 10.19 -14.71
C GLY A 30 -3.83 9.06 -13.98
N SER A 31 -2.64 8.71 -14.48
CA SER A 31 -1.76 7.73 -13.85
C SER A 31 -0.51 8.39 -13.29
N GLN A 32 -0.13 8.04 -12.07
CA GLN A 32 1.16 8.40 -11.48
C GLN A 32 1.87 7.16 -10.96
N ASN A 33 3.18 7.11 -11.18
CA ASN A 33 4.05 6.10 -10.62
C ASN A 33 4.94 6.75 -9.55
N LEU A 34 4.85 6.26 -8.32
CA LEU A 34 5.63 6.79 -7.18
C LEU A 34 7.03 6.19 -7.09
N ALA A 35 7.41 5.26 -7.98
CA ALA A 35 8.76 4.70 -8.06
C ALA A 35 9.31 4.26 -6.69
N CYS A 36 8.45 3.60 -5.91
CA CYS A 36 8.71 3.12 -4.56
C CYS A 36 8.88 4.19 -3.48
N THR A 37 8.21 5.34 -3.64
CA THR A 37 7.98 6.28 -2.54
C THR A 37 6.61 6.09 -1.89
N ASP A 38 6.42 6.79 -0.78
CA ASP A 38 5.23 6.65 0.02
C ASP A 38 4.13 7.61 -0.43
N LEU A 39 2.89 7.16 -0.27
CA LEU A 39 1.70 7.99 -0.34
C LEU A 39 1.27 8.35 1.10
N ILE A 40 1.21 9.64 1.40
CA ILE A 40 0.78 10.16 2.69
C ILE A 40 -0.39 11.12 2.49
N VAL A 41 -1.56 10.77 2.99
CA VAL A 41 -2.82 11.52 2.84
C VAL A 41 -3.25 12.09 4.19
N GLY A 42 -2.92 13.35 4.43
CA GLY A 42 -3.43 14.15 5.56
C GLY A 42 -4.57 15.09 5.19
N GLY A 43 -4.68 15.48 3.91
CA GLY A 43 -5.82 16.20 3.33
C GLY A 43 -6.73 15.27 2.52
N THR A 44 -7.23 15.74 1.38
CA THR A 44 -8.07 14.93 0.47
C THR A 44 -7.31 14.54 -0.79
N LEU A 45 -7.22 13.25 -1.07
CA LEU A 45 -6.76 12.73 -2.36
C LEU A 45 -7.91 12.02 -3.08
N ASP A 46 -8.25 12.49 -4.28
CA ASP A 46 -9.23 11.85 -5.16
C ASP A 46 -8.56 11.27 -6.41
N LEU A 47 -8.64 9.96 -6.59
CA LEU A 47 -8.11 9.34 -7.80
C LEU A 47 -8.96 9.69 -9.03
N ALA A 48 -10.25 9.96 -8.87
CA ALA A 48 -11.19 10.24 -9.95
C ALA A 48 -11.13 9.22 -11.11
N GLY A 49 -10.96 7.94 -10.77
CA GLY A 49 -10.77 6.85 -11.75
C GLY A 49 -9.32 6.60 -12.18
N GLY A 50 -8.37 7.39 -11.67
CA GLY A 50 -6.96 7.30 -11.98
C GLY A 50 -6.23 6.16 -11.27
N THR A 51 -4.94 6.03 -11.55
CA THR A 51 -4.11 4.95 -11.02
C THR A 51 -2.86 5.47 -10.32
N LEU A 52 -2.57 4.90 -9.15
CA LEU A 52 -1.30 5.04 -8.45
C LEU A 52 -0.57 3.70 -8.50
N ALA A 53 0.62 3.69 -9.10
CA ALA A 53 1.46 2.51 -9.20
C ALA A 53 2.80 2.74 -8.51
N GLY A 54 3.52 1.65 -8.23
CA GLY A 54 4.83 1.71 -7.59
C GLY A 54 4.79 2.39 -6.22
N VAL A 55 3.67 2.27 -5.48
CA VAL A 55 3.57 2.85 -4.14
C VAL A 55 4.27 1.95 -3.14
N ARG A 56 5.19 2.50 -2.35
CA ARG A 56 5.84 1.72 -1.29
C ARG A 56 4.89 1.51 -0.12
N ASN A 57 4.51 2.58 0.57
CA ASN A 57 3.52 2.52 1.65
C ASN A 57 2.37 3.48 1.38
N VAL A 58 1.17 3.14 1.87
CA VAL A 58 0.01 4.04 1.92
C VAL A 58 -0.29 4.37 3.37
N THR A 59 -0.33 5.65 3.69
CA THR A 59 -0.74 6.16 5.00
C THR A 59 -1.84 7.20 4.83
N VAL A 60 -3.05 6.88 5.28
CA VAL A 60 -4.13 7.85 5.45
C VAL A 60 -4.12 8.30 6.91
N GLN A 61 -3.77 9.56 7.14
CA GLN A 61 -3.67 10.14 8.47
C GLN A 61 -5.05 10.48 9.03
N ALA A 62 -5.14 10.71 10.34
CA ALA A 62 -6.37 11.18 10.97
C ALA A 62 -6.83 12.51 10.32
N GLY A 63 -8.11 12.58 9.95
CA GLY A 63 -8.67 13.72 9.20
C GLY A 63 -8.41 13.68 7.69
N GLY A 64 -7.50 12.81 7.21
CA GLY A 64 -7.26 12.58 5.80
C GLY A 64 -8.40 11.79 5.14
N THR A 65 -8.63 12.05 3.85
CA THR A 65 -9.64 11.38 3.03
C THR A 65 -9.02 10.88 1.73
N LEU A 66 -9.07 9.56 1.50
CA LEU A 66 -8.66 8.93 0.25
C LEU A 66 -9.90 8.44 -0.49
N ILE A 67 -10.15 8.98 -1.68
CA ILE A 67 -11.28 8.63 -2.55
C ILE A 67 -10.74 7.87 -3.75
N LEU A 68 -11.08 6.58 -3.85
CA LEU A 68 -10.66 5.76 -4.99
C LEU A 68 -11.58 5.98 -6.19
N GLY A 69 -12.89 6.19 -5.98
CA GLY A 69 -13.86 6.24 -7.07
C GLY A 69 -13.86 4.91 -7.82
N SER A 70 -13.53 4.91 -9.12
CA SER A 70 -13.25 3.70 -9.91
C SER A 70 -11.76 3.45 -10.14
N GLY A 71 -10.89 4.15 -9.41
CA GLY A 71 -9.44 4.15 -9.58
C GLY A 71 -8.76 2.95 -8.92
N ALA A 72 -7.44 2.89 -9.06
CA ALA A 72 -6.63 1.77 -8.57
C ALA A 72 -5.36 2.22 -7.85
N ILE A 73 -4.97 1.49 -6.81
CA ILE A 73 -3.69 1.63 -6.13
C ILE A 73 -2.96 0.29 -6.15
N THR A 74 -1.74 0.28 -6.67
CA THR A 74 -0.82 -0.85 -6.57
C THR A 74 0.31 -0.49 -5.61
N LEU A 75 0.45 -1.27 -4.55
CA LEU A 75 1.44 -1.05 -3.50
C LEU A 75 2.22 -2.31 -3.13
N VAL A 76 3.38 -2.12 -2.53
CA VAL A 76 4.26 -3.22 -2.10
C VAL A 76 4.30 -3.41 -0.60
N GLY A 77 4.12 -2.34 0.18
CA GLY A 77 4.42 -2.31 1.60
C GLY A 77 3.18 -2.15 2.45
N ASN A 78 3.30 -1.29 3.46
CA ASN A 78 2.30 -1.14 4.49
C ASN A 78 1.08 -0.37 3.99
N TRP A 79 -0.06 -0.72 4.57
CA TRP A 79 -1.30 0.05 4.49
C TRP A 79 -1.69 0.50 5.89
N GLY A 80 -1.83 1.80 6.09
CA GLY A 80 -2.31 2.38 7.33
C GLY A 80 -3.48 3.32 7.08
N ASN A 81 -4.61 3.08 7.76
CA ASN A 81 -5.77 3.96 7.71
C ASN A 81 -6.19 4.45 9.11
N ALA A 82 -5.87 5.71 9.41
CA ALA A 82 -6.41 6.43 10.57
C ALA A 82 -7.47 7.47 10.19
N GLY A 83 -7.80 7.60 8.90
CA GLY A 83 -8.74 8.57 8.35
C GLY A 83 -9.92 7.89 7.66
N THR A 84 -10.39 8.51 6.57
CA THR A 84 -11.51 8.01 5.77
C THR A 84 -11.03 7.48 4.43
N VAL A 85 -11.45 6.26 4.07
CA VAL A 85 -11.23 5.68 2.75
C VAL A 85 -12.59 5.44 2.11
N ASN A 86 -12.86 6.13 0.99
CA ASN A 86 -14.02 5.89 0.15
C ASN A 86 -13.61 5.05 -1.05
N ALA A 87 -13.88 3.74 -0.97
CA ALA A 87 -13.46 2.80 -1.99
C ALA A 87 -14.22 2.92 -3.31
N GLY A 88 -15.45 3.46 -3.33
CA GLY A 88 -16.29 3.45 -4.52
C GLY A 88 -16.38 2.06 -5.16
N THR A 89 -15.98 1.95 -6.44
CA THR A 89 -15.77 0.69 -7.16
C THR A 89 -14.28 0.41 -7.45
N GLY A 90 -13.38 1.13 -6.76
CA GLY A 90 -11.95 1.08 -6.98
C GLY A 90 -11.27 -0.17 -6.43
N SER A 91 -9.96 -0.28 -6.69
CA SER A 91 -9.18 -1.47 -6.34
C SER A 91 -7.88 -1.13 -5.63
N VAL A 92 -7.50 -2.00 -4.69
CA VAL A 92 -6.20 -1.97 -4.02
C VAL A 92 -5.51 -3.31 -4.24
N SER A 93 -4.30 -3.28 -4.77
CA SER A 93 -3.53 -4.48 -5.09
C SER A 93 -2.18 -4.45 -4.41
N PHE A 94 -1.99 -5.36 -3.45
CA PHE A 94 -0.68 -5.66 -2.90
C PHE A 94 0.06 -6.62 -3.83
N VAL A 95 1.27 -6.25 -4.20
CA VAL A 95 2.13 -7.02 -5.11
C VAL A 95 3.56 -7.11 -4.54
N ASP A 96 4.37 -7.97 -5.15
CA ASP A 96 5.80 -8.04 -4.81
C ASP A 96 6.64 -6.88 -5.38
N ASP A 97 6.08 -6.10 -6.33
CA ASP A 97 6.74 -5.17 -7.27
C ASP A 97 8.28 -5.09 -7.21
N VAL A 98 8.90 -5.57 -8.29
CA VAL A 98 10.36 -5.67 -8.47
C VAL A 98 11.05 -4.33 -8.78
N ALA A 99 10.32 -3.22 -8.86
CA ALA A 99 10.90 -1.88 -9.08
C ALA A 99 11.42 -1.23 -7.79
N CYS A 100 11.11 -1.78 -6.61
CA CYS A 100 11.69 -1.30 -5.36
C CYS A 100 13.09 -1.87 -5.17
N ALA A 101 14.08 -0.99 -4.96
CA ALA A 101 15.48 -1.38 -4.76
C ALA A 101 15.67 -2.33 -3.56
N VAL A 102 14.76 -2.29 -2.59
CA VAL A 102 14.76 -3.18 -1.42
C VAL A 102 13.51 -4.04 -1.46
N PRO A 103 13.64 -5.38 -1.45
CA PRO A 103 12.50 -6.27 -1.40
C PRO A 103 11.77 -6.14 -0.06
N VAL A 104 10.47 -5.89 -0.12
CA VAL A 104 9.64 -5.85 1.08
C VAL A 104 9.12 -7.25 1.37
N THR A 105 9.57 -7.84 2.47
CA THR A 105 9.25 -9.22 2.87
C THR A 105 8.06 -9.31 3.82
N THR A 106 7.68 -8.19 4.45
CA THR A 106 6.52 -8.07 5.34
C THR A 106 5.73 -6.81 5.03
N ALA A 107 4.41 -6.92 4.98
CA ALA A 107 3.49 -5.79 4.87
C ALA A 107 2.50 -5.83 6.03
N VAL A 108 2.31 -4.70 6.70
CA VAL A 108 1.32 -4.55 7.77
C VAL A 108 0.12 -3.76 7.24
N VAL A 109 -1.07 -4.32 7.40
CA VAL A 109 -2.35 -3.69 7.10
C VAL A 109 -3.00 -3.29 8.42
N SER A 110 -3.13 -1.99 8.64
CA SER A 110 -3.56 -1.41 9.92
C SER A 110 -4.68 -0.39 9.75
N GLY A 111 -5.49 -0.25 10.79
CA GLY A 111 -6.66 0.62 10.77
C GLY A 111 -7.83 0.03 9.98
N ASN A 112 -9.05 0.44 10.33
CA ASN A 112 -10.23 -0.15 9.71
C ASN A 112 -10.39 0.36 8.28
N THR A 113 -10.46 -0.53 7.30
CA THR A 113 -10.65 -0.15 5.90
C THR A 113 -11.71 -0.99 5.24
N SER A 114 -12.59 -0.33 4.47
CA SER A 114 -13.56 -0.99 3.60
C SER A 114 -13.08 -0.88 2.17
N PHE A 115 -12.56 -1.97 1.62
CA PHE A 115 -12.15 -2.08 0.23
C PHE A 115 -13.33 -2.51 -0.63
N TYR A 116 -13.36 -2.09 -1.90
CA TYR A 116 -14.31 -2.64 -2.86
C TYR A 116 -13.74 -3.93 -3.46
N THR A 117 -12.59 -3.82 -4.13
CA THR A 117 -11.78 -4.96 -4.56
C THR A 117 -10.42 -4.92 -3.88
N LEU A 118 -10.05 -6.02 -3.23
CA LEU A 118 -8.74 -6.19 -2.59
C LEU A 118 -8.03 -7.40 -3.20
N SER A 119 -6.84 -7.17 -3.73
CA SER A 119 -5.96 -8.22 -4.25
C SER A 119 -4.68 -8.27 -3.45
N ILE A 120 -4.26 -9.47 -3.04
CA ILE A 120 -2.98 -9.73 -2.40
C ILE A 120 -2.30 -10.85 -3.19
N ALA A 121 -1.25 -10.50 -3.93
CA ALA A 121 -0.48 -11.43 -4.71
C ALA A 121 0.99 -11.41 -4.28
N SER A 122 1.55 -12.60 -4.06
CA SER A 122 2.98 -12.77 -3.81
C SER A 122 3.48 -14.07 -4.42
N SER A 123 4.60 -13.98 -5.12
CA SER A 123 5.44 -15.09 -5.57
C SER A 123 6.59 -15.37 -4.59
N SER A 124 6.97 -14.37 -3.78
CA SER A 124 8.10 -14.44 -2.85
C SER A 124 7.76 -15.01 -1.45
N GLY A 125 6.47 -15.24 -1.17
CA GLY A 125 6.01 -15.73 0.14
C GLY A 125 5.98 -14.63 1.21
N LYS A 126 5.73 -13.39 0.77
CA LYS A 126 5.63 -12.21 1.63
C LYS A 126 4.64 -12.45 2.78
N LEU A 127 5.01 -12.01 3.97
CA LEU A 127 4.15 -12.03 5.14
C LEU A 127 3.23 -10.80 5.15
N TYR A 128 1.92 -11.03 5.15
CA TYR A 128 0.91 -9.99 5.34
C TYR A 128 0.35 -10.08 6.75
N GLN A 129 0.60 -9.06 7.55
CA GLN A 129 0.09 -8.97 8.92
C GLN A 129 -1.07 -7.99 9.01
N PHE A 130 -2.19 -8.44 9.54
CA PHE A 130 -3.32 -7.57 9.86
C PHE A 130 -3.19 -7.11 11.32
N SER A 131 -3.27 -5.80 11.53
CA SER A 131 -3.19 -5.22 12.87
C SER A 131 -4.32 -5.76 13.75
N ALA A 132 -3.98 -6.28 14.92
CA ALA A 132 -4.99 -6.77 15.86
C ALA A 132 -5.91 -5.62 16.27
N GLY A 133 -7.19 -5.92 16.43
CA GLY A 133 -8.23 -4.91 16.70
C GLY A 133 -8.62 -4.04 15.51
N SER A 134 -8.01 -4.22 14.33
CA SER A 134 -8.47 -3.60 13.08
C SER A 134 -9.32 -4.56 12.26
N ALA A 135 -10.32 -4.04 11.54
CA ALA A 135 -11.16 -4.82 10.63
C ALA A 135 -10.96 -4.37 9.18
N GLN A 136 -10.72 -5.33 8.27
CA GLN A 136 -10.75 -5.09 6.83
C GLN A 136 -12.02 -5.71 6.26
N SER A 137 -12.84 -4.93 5.57
CA SER A 137 -14.01 -5.44 4.85
C SER A 137 -13.78 -5.33 3.35
N VAL A 138 -14.29 -6.30 2.59
CA VAL A 138 -14.18 -6.33 1.13
C VAL A 138 -15.58 -6.48 0.56
N GLN A 139 -16.01 -5.53 -0.26
CA GLN A 139 -17.40 -5.42 -0.69
C GLN A 139 -17.72 -6.26 -1.92
N SER A 140 -16.76 -6.44 -2.83
CA SER A 140 -16.97 -7.12 -4.11
C SER A 140 -16.11 -8.37 -4.26
N ALA A 141 -14.78 -8.22 -4.28
CA ALA A 141 -13.88 -9.33 -4.54
C ALA A 141 -12.61 -9.26 -3.68
N LEU A 142 -12.31 -10.39 -3.03
CA LEU A 142 -11.05 -10.65 -2.35
C LEU A 142 -10.27 -11.69 -3.16
N ASN A 143 -9.12 -11.31 -3.70
CA ASN A 143 -8.25 -12.22 -4.44
C ASN A 143 -6.93 -12.42 -3.67
N LEU A 144 -6.61 -13.67 -3.34
CA LEU A 144 -5.40 -14.05 -2.63
C LEU A 144 -4.62 -15.06 -3.49
N SER A 145 -3.40 -14.72 -3.87
CA SER A 145 -2.60 -15.52 -4.80
C SER A 145 -1.16 -15.69 -4.32
N GLY A 146 -0.75 -16.95 -4.11
CA GLY A 146 0.60 -17.37 -3.74
C GLY A 146 1.18 -18.30 -4.79
N THR A 147 1.73 -17.78 -5.90
CA THR A 147 2.10 -18.60 -7.07
C THR A 147 3.52 -19.19 -7.04
N GLY A 148 4.34 -18.80 -6.06
CA GLY A 148 5.69 -19.32 -5.84
C GLY A 148 5.82 -19.94 -4.45
N ALA A 149 6.23 -19.13 -3.47
CA ALA A 149 6.10 -19.50 -2.06
C ALA A 149 4.67 -19.23 -1.54
N PRO A 150 4.18 -20.00 -0.54
CA PRO A 150 2.85 -19.79 0.03
C PRO A 150 2.67 -18.38 0.57
N LEU A 151 1.49 -17.81 0.34
CA LEU A 151 1.09 -16.56 0.98
C LEU A 151 0.92 -16.78 2.48
N ARG A 152 1.62 -15.98 3.30
CA ARG A 152 1.47 -16.01 4.76
C ARG A 152 0.61 -14.84 5.22
N ILE A 153 -0.49 -15.14 5.89
CA ILE A 153 -1.41 -14.16 6.46
C ILE A 153 -1.49 -14.38 7.96
N GLU A 154 -1.15 -13.37 8.74
CA GLU A 154 -1.10 -13.47 10.20
C GLU A 154 -1.72 -12.24 10.88
N SER A 155 -2.07 -12.38 12.15
CA SER A 155 -2.36 -11.24 13.03
C SER A 155 -1.05 -10.72 13.62
N THR A 156 -0.94 -9.40 13.79
CA THR A 156 0.20 -8.77 14.51
C THR A 156 0.28 -9.18 15.98
N THR A 157 -0.84 -9.59 16.58
CA THR A 157 -0.87 -10.19 17.93
C THR A 157 -1.04 -11.69 17.79
N PRO A 158 -0.10 -12.50 18.32
CA PRO A 158 -0.24 -13.95 18.34
C PRO A 158 -1.54 -14.36 19.04
N GLY A 159 -2.26 -15.32 18.47
CA GLY A 159 -3.35 -15.95 19.19
C GLY A 159 -2.78 -16.71 20.39
N THR A 160 -3.34 -16.50 21.58
CA THR A 160 -3.11 -17.43 22.69
C THR A 160 -3.88 -18.71 22.39
N PRO A 161 -3.22 -19.89 22.30
CA PRO A 161 -3.95 -21.14 22.20
C PRO A 161 -4.90 -21.27 23.40
N SER A 162 -6.13 -21.70 23.17
CA SER A 162 -7.06 -22.03 24.25
C SER A 162 -6.39 -23.06 25.16
N ALA A 163 -6.39 -22.85 26.48
CA ALA A 163 -5.74 -23.72 27.45
C ALA A 163 -6.45 -25.09 27.64
N ASP A 164 -7.25 -25.51 26.67
CA ASP A 164 -8.05 -26.73 26.70
C ASP A 164 -7.88 -27.48 25.37
N ILE A 165 -6.69 -28.09 25.21
CA ILE A 165 -6.42 -29.30 24.41
C ILE A 165 -5.47 -30.17 25.23
#